data_AF-A0A1V5K0D4-F1
#
_entry.id   AF-A0A1V5K0D4-F1
#
_cell.length_a   1.000
_cell.length_b   1.000
_cell.length_c   1.000
_cell.angle_alpha   90.00
_cell.angle_beta   90.00
_cell.angle_gamma   90.00
#
_symmetry.space_group_name_H-M   'P 1'
#
loop_
_entity.id
_entity.type
_entity.pdbx_description
1 polymer ?
#
loop_
_entity_poly.entity_id
_entity_poly.type
_entity_poly.pdbx_seq_one_letter_code
_entity_poly.pdbx_strand_id
1 'polypeptide(L)'
;MESLSRERPLTSRRGSETTYCETPEDLGKTRMGGYGSTRWSWHAKADTVEDSLVLEITELTRKKYIRPDSWTAGGIRWTNSRTGEETASIGFNADTVSGRFHLSYRHRGTPVDYSLRLESSPCRFGGVRWWWRCACGRRIVKAYLPPGSSRFGCRTCHRLTYESAQTHDKTADAFRRNPRP
;
A
#
# COMPACT_ATOMS: atom_id res chain seq x y z
N MET A 1 42.39 -43.88 -30.65
CA MET A 1 42.55 -42.96 -29.49
C MET A 1 41.46 -41.91 -29.60
N GLU A 2 40.17 -42.18 -29.44
CA GLU A 2 39.48 -42.98 -28.41
C GLU A 2 39.73 -42.43 -27.00
N SER A 3 38.78 -41.61 -26.52
CA SER A 3 38.22 -41.69 -25.15
C SER A 3 37.26 -40.52 -24.89
N LEU A 4 36.02 -40.72 -25.35
CA LEU A 4 34.84 -40.25 -24.61
C LEU A 4 34.72 -41.07 -23.31
N SER A 5 34.05 -40.47 -22.32
CA SER A 5 33.30 -41.14 -21.23
C SER A 5 34.06 -41.57 -19.97
N ARG A 6 33.69 -40.96 -18.83
CA ARG A 6 33.50 -41.63 -17.54
C ARG A 6 32.10 -41.26 -17.02
N GLU A 7 31.13 -42.18 -17.13
CA GLU A 7 30.56 -43.03 -16.05
C GLU A 7 29.80 -42.20 -14.97
N ARG A 8 28.45 -42.15 -14.94
CA ARG A 8 27.43 -43.07 -14.32
C ARG A 8 27.55 -43.18 -12.77
N PRO A 9 26.51 -43.58 -11.99
CA PRO A 9 25.04 -43.51 -12.13
C PRO A 9 24.27 -43.26 -10.77
N LEU A 10 22.94 -43.49 -10.78
CA LEU A 10 22.03 -43.85 -9.66
C LEU A 10 21.42 -42.67 -8.85
N THR A 11 20.13 -42.63 -8.48
CA THR A 11 19.18 -43.68 -8.09
C THR A 11 17.70 -43.29 -8.25
N SER A 12 16.87 -44.33 -8.50
CA SER A 12 15.50 -44.64 -8.02
C SER A 12 14.35 -43.63 -8.24
N ARG A 13 13.32 -43.99 -9.03
CA ARG A 13 12.20 -44.95 -8.79
C ARG A 13 11.24 -44.54 -7.65
N ARG A 14 10.02 -44.19 -8.05
CA ARG A 14 8.67 -44.54 -7.50
C ARG A 14 7.67 -43.58 -8.18
N GLY A 15 6.63 -43.95 -8.92
CA GLY A 15 5.82 -45.17 -8.96
C GLY A 15 4.56 -44.97 -8.11
N SER A 16 3.37 -45.01 -8.75
CA SER A 16 1.96 -45.02 -8.27
C SER A 16 1.19 -43.80 -8.78
N GLU A 17 0.26 -43.86 -9.74
CA GLU A 17 -0.95 -44.69 -9.87
C GLU A 17 -1.90 -44.59 -8.65
N THR A 18 -2.95 -43.80 -8.83
CA THR A 18 -4.23 -43.84 -8.09
C THR A 18 -5.27 -43.27 -9.07
N THR A 19 -6.01 -44.12 -9.79
CA THR A 19 -7.26 -44.78 -9.36
C THR A 19 -8.27 -43.80 -8.76
N TYR A 20 -9.36 -43.59 -9.50
CA TYR A 20 -10.58 -42.88 -9.11
C TYR A 20 -11.27 -43.56 -7.94
N CYS A 21 -11.94 -42.78 -7.09
CA CYS A 21 -13.08 -43.26 -6.30
C CYS A 21 -14.22 -42.24 -6.42
N GLU A 22 -15.31 -42.66 -7.06
CA GLU A 22 -16.61 -42.00 -7.06
C GLU A 22 -17.44 -42.44 -5.85
N THR A 23 -18.12 -41.47 -5.23
CA THR A 23 -19.37 -41.53 -4.43
C THR A 23 -19.32 -42.28 -3.07
N PRO A 24 -20.10 -41.84 -2.05
CA PRO A 24 -21.55 -41.97 -2.08
C PRO A 24 -22.31 -40.69 -1.70
N GLU A 25 -23.48 -40.55 -2.32
CA GLU A 25 -24.59 -39.78 -1.79
C GLU A 25 -25.07 -40.40 -0.46
N ASP A 26 -25.69 -39.53 0.33
CA ASP A 26 -26.85 -39.80 1.19
C ASP A 26 -26.71 -39.91 2.72
N LEU A 27 -27.63 -39.16 3.33
CA LEU A 27 -28.24 -39.29 4.65
C LEU A 27 -27.46 -38.86 5.90
N GLY A 28 -27.93 -37.74 6.48
CA GLY A 28 -27.60 -37.40 7.87
C GLY A 28 -28.15 -36.05 8.35
N LYS A 29 -29.48 -35.92 8.47
CA LYS A 29 -30.12 -34.89 9.31
C LYS A 29 -29.44 -34.86 10.68
N THR A 30 -28.92 -33.71 11.13
CA THR A 30 -29.33 -33.12 12.42
C THR A 30 -28.71 -31.74 12.70
N ARG A 31 -29.59 -30.87 13.22
CA ARG A 31 -29.37 -29.84 14.25
C ARG A 31 -28.62 -28.57 13.87
N MET A 32 -29.41 -27.52 13.67
CA MET A 32 -29.32 -26.23 14.38
C MET A 32 -28.07 -26.05 15.25
N GLY A 33 -27.15 -25.22 14.75
CA GLY A 33 -26.09 -24.55 15.49
C GLY A 33 -25.53 -23.49 14.55
N GLY A 34 -25.34 -22.23 14.90
CA GLY A 34 -25.52 -21.48 16.14
C GLY A 34 -25.16 -20.02 15.80
N TYR A 35 -25.50 -19.10 16.68
CA TYR A 35 -25.01 -17.73 16.62
C TYR A 35 -23.47 -17.73 16.62
N GLY A 36 -22.85 -17.04 15.65
CA GLY A 36 -21.40 -16.86 15.59
C GLY A 36 -20.74 -17.54 14.39
N SER A 37 -20.54 -16.78 13.32
CA SER A 37 -19.52 -17.09 12.32
C SER A 37 -18.83 -15.79 11.91
N THR A 38 -18.26 -15.10 12.89
CA THR A 38 -17.16 -14.15 12.72
C THR A 38 -15.91 -14.92 12.27
N ARG A 39 -15.91 -15.40 11.03
CA ARG A 39 -14.77 -16.10 10.44
C ARG A 39 -13.93 -15.17 9.58
N TRP A 40 -13.41 -14.09 10.17
CA TRP A 40 -12.37 -13.23 9.57
C TRP A 40 -11.41 -12.59 10.62
N SER A 41 -11.26 -13.19 11.81
CA SER A 41 -10.41 -12.62 12.88
C SER A 41 -8.89 -12.75 12.67
N TRP A 42 -8.43 -13.28 11.54
CA TRP A 42 -7.00 -13.54 11.29
C TRP A 42 -6.38 -12.67 10.19
N HIS A 43 -7.17 -11.83 9.51
CA HIS A 43 -6.62 -10.81 8.64
C HIS A 43 -6.57 -9.50 9.39
N ALA A 44 -5.36 -9.01 9.66
CA ALA A 44 -5.17 -7.64 10.11
C ALA A 44 -5.92 -6.72 9.12
N LYS A 45 -6.79 -5.85 9.66
CA LYS A 45 -7.50 -4.82 8.90
C LYS A 45 -6.44 -4.05 8.09
N ALA A 46 -6.61 -3.93 6.78
CA ALA A 46 -5.67 -3.16 5.98
C ALA A 46 -5.67 -1.72 6.48
N ASP A 47 -4.48 -1.12 6.64
CA ASP A 47 -4.33 0.28 7.02
C ASP A 47 -5.17 1.14 6.07
N THR A 48 -5.91 2.09 6.62
CA THR A 48 -6.75 2.95 5.82
C THR A 48 -5.95 4.13 5.28
N VAL A 49 -6.43 4.69 4.17
CA VAL A 49 -5.90 5.96 3.65
C VAL A 49 -6.06 7.10 4.65
N GLU A 50 -7.14 7.10 5.44
CA GLU A 50 -7.48 8.17 6.39
C GLU A 50 -6.55 8.17 7.62
N ASP A 51 -6.07 6.99 8.03
CA ASP A 51 -5.09 6.87 9.12
C ASP A 51 -3.64 7.15 8.67
N SER A 52 -3.42 7.36 7.36
CA SER A 52 -2.08 7.55 6.78
C SER A 52 -1.69 9.02 6.70
N LEU A 53 -0.42 9.33 6.99
CA LEU A 53 0.12 10.65 6.68
C LEU A 53 0.26 10.80 5.17
N VAL A 54 -0.32 11.87 4.62
CA VAL A 54 -0.33 12.12 3.17
C VAL A 54 0.62 13.25 2.83
N LEU A 55 1.51 12.99 1.88
CA LEU A 55 2.40 13.97 1.27
C LEU A 55 1.94 14.27 -0.16
N GLU A 56 1.28 15.41 -0.33
CA GLU A 56 0.69 15.84 -1.61
C GLU A 56 1.56 16.89 -2.32
N ILE A 57 2.07 16.55 -3.50
CA ILE A 57 3.04 17.40 -4.22
C ILE A 57 2.44 18.70 -4.73
N THR A 58 1.15 18.69 -5.08
CA THR A 58 0.38 19.86 -5.50
C THR A 58 0.26 20.88 -4.38
N GLU A 59 0.07 20.44 -3.13
CA GLU A 59 0.02 21.32 -1.98
C GLU A 59 1.39 21.96 -1.72
N LEU A 60 2.47 21.18 -1.78
CA LEU A 60 3.84 21.71 -1.61
C LEU A 60 4.22 22.70 -2.72
N THR A 61 3.80 22.43 -3.95
CA THR A 61 3.99 23.35 -5.08
C THR A 61 3.20 24.64 -4.86
N ARG A 62 1.95 24.55 -4.36
CA ARG A 62 1.12 25.72 -4.03
C ARG A 62 1.70 26.56 -2.89
N LYS A 63 2.20 25.91 -1.83
CA LYS A 63 2.94 26.52 -0.72
C LYS A 63 4.34 27.00 -1.12
N LYS A 64 4.75 26.75 -2.37
CA LYS A 64 6.01 27.18 -2.96
C LYS A 64 7.26 26.56 -2.31
N TYR A 65 7.11 25.40 -1.66
CA TYR A 65 8.22 24.59 -1.18
C TYR A 65 8.89 23.80 -2.31
N ILE A 66 8.17 23.58 -3.41
CA ILE A 66 8.70 22.98 -4.64
C ILE A 66 8.56 24.03 -5.74
N ARG A 67 9.70 24.55 -6.20
CA ARG A 67 9.80 25.46 -7.35
C ARG A 67 10.87 24.91 -8.30
N PRO A 68 10.80 25.20 -9.62
CA PRO A 68 11.91 24.91 -10.53
C PRO A 68 13.23 25.46 -9.98
N ASP A 69 14.30 24.68 -10.17
CA ASP A 69 15.68 25.09 -9.94
C ASP A 69 15.92 25.70 -8.54
N SER A 70 15.29 25.12 -7.51
CA SER A 70 15.35 25.61 -6.14
C SER A 70 15.75 24.54 -5.13
N TRP A 71 16.35 25.03 -4.05
CA TRP A 71 16.56 24.30 -2.82
C TRP A 71 15.72 24.93 -1.72
N THR A 72 14.95 24.15 -0.98
CA THR A 72 14.09 24.66 0.10
C THR A 72 13.99 23.65 1.23
N ALA A 73 14.20 24.12 2.45
CA ALA A 73 14.00 23.33 3.67
C ALA A 73 12.74 23.77 4.40
N GLY A 74 12.13 22.88 5.18
CA GLY A 74 10.97 23.22 5.98
C GLY A 74 10.43 22.06 6.80
N GLY A 75 9.23 22.26 7.35
CA GLY A 75 8.49 21.23 8.07
C GLY A 75 7.07 21.13 7.55
N ILE A 76 6.58 19.90 7.46
CA ILE A 76 5.18 19.60 7.15
C ILE A 76 4.54 19.14 8.45
N ARG A 77 3.37 19.70 8.75
CA ARG A 77 2.58 19.38 9.92
C ARG A 77 1.25 18.82 9.46
N TRP A 78 0.81 17.77 10.13
CA TRP A 78 -0.54 17.24 10.01
C TRP A 78 -1.29 17.60 11.27
N THR A 79 -2.52 18.07 11.10
CA THR A 79 -3.41 18.42 12.20
C THR A 79 -4.69 17.64 12.09
N ASN A 80 -5.29 17.33 13.24
CA ASN A 80 -6.63 16.78 13.28
C ASN A 80 -7.62 17.87 12.86
N SER A 81 -8.44 17.62 11.83
CA SER A 81 -9.39 18.61 11.32
C SER A 81 -10.48 18.98 12.33
N ARG A 82 -10.77 18.12 13.31
CA ARG A 82 -11.81 18.33 14.33
C ARG A 82 -11.30 19.04 15.57
N THR A 83 -10.08 18.72 16.03
CA THR A 83 -9.51 19.30 17.27
C THR A 83 -8.48 20.39 17.01
N GLY A 84 -7.93 20.48 15.79
CA GLY A 84 -6.85 21.40 15.43
C GLY A 84 -5.47 20.98 15.96
N GLU A 85 -5.40 19.90 16.75
CA GLU A 85 -4.16 19.43 17.37
C GLU A 85 -3.20 18.86 16.32
N GLU A 86 -1.91 19.13 16.48
CA GLU A 86 -0.86 18.55 15.65
C GLU A 86 -0.77 17.04 15.91
N THR A 87 -1.03 16.24 14.88
CA THR A 87 -0.96 14.78 14.95
C THR A 87 0.41 14.25 14.56
N ALA A 88 1.13 14.97 13.69
CA ALA A 88 2.49 14.63 13.30
C ALA A 88 3.20 15.84 12.68
N SER A 89 4.53 15.84 12.75
CA SER A 89 5.39 16.72 11.97
C SER A 89 6.61 16.01 11.43
N ILE A 90 6.99 16.39 10.20
CA ILE A 90 8.14 15.83 9.48
C ILE A 90 8.94 16.97 8.87
N GLY A 91 10.25 16.98 9.10
CA GLY A 91 11.18 17.89 8.44
C GLY A 91 11.49 17.45 7.02
N PHE A 92 11.72 18.39 6.11
CA PHE A 92 12.11 18.09 4.74
C PHE A 92 13.17 19.03 4.18
N ASN A 93 13.90 18.52 3.19
CA ASN A 93 14.74 19.29 2.27
C ASN A 93 14.35 18.93 0.84
N ALA A 94 13.83 19.90 0.11
CA ALA A 94 13.47 19.79 -1.30
C ALA A 94 14.62 20.31 -2.16
N ASP A 95 15.18 19.45 -2.99
CA ASP A 95 16.16 19.80 -4.01
C ASP A 95 15.59 19.42 -5.37
N THR A 96 15.06 20.41 -6.09
CA THR A 96 14.47 20.17 -7.40
C THR A 96 15.52 20.06 -8.50
N VAL A 97 16.76 20.49 -8.25
CA VAL A 97 17.86 20.40 -9.21
C VAL A 97 18.35 18.96 -9.31
N SER A 98 18.55 18.29 -8.16
CA SER A 98 18.87 16.85 -8.14
C SER A 98 17.65 15.94 -8.27
N GLY A 99 16.44 16.49 -8.22
CA GLY A 99 15.19 15.75 -8.27
C GLY A 99 14.98 14.88 -7.01
N ARG A 100 15.40 15.37 -5.84
CA ARG A 100 15.30 14.66 -4.57
C ARG A 100 14.53 15.48 -3.54
N PHE A 101 13.71 14.78 -2.78
CA PHE A 101 12.98 15.34 -1.66
C PHE A 101 13.25 14.48 -0.44
N HIS A 102 14.10 15.01 0.43
CA HIS A 102 14.57 14.34 1.61
C HIS A 102 13.64 14.64 2.79
N LEU A 103 13.36 13.62 3.58
CA LEU A 103 12.46 13.64 4.73
C LEU A 103 13.24 13.13 5.94
N SER A 104 13.13 13.87 7.05
CA SER A 104 13.73 13.51 8.33
C SER A 104 12.66 13.53 9.42
N TYR A 105 12.45 12.39 10.06
CA TYR A 105 11.46 12.21 11.12
C TYR A 105 11.79 11.03 12.02
N ARG A 106 10.99 10.82 13.07
CA ARG A 106 11.09 9.64 13.93
C ARG A 106 9.86 8.77 13.74
N HIS A 107 10.07 7.46 13.55
CA HIS A 107 9.01 6.46 13.57
C HIS A 107 9.28 5.50 14.73
N ARG A 108 8.35 5.41 15.68
CA ARG A 108 8.47 4.56 16.89
C ARG A 108 9.81 4.73 17.63
N GLY A 109 10.26 5.98 17.78
CA GLY A 109 11.53 6.33 18.45
C GLY A 109 12.78 6.17 17.59
N THR A 110 12.69 5.52 16.42
CA THR A 110 13.82 5.35 15.51
C THR A 110 13.90 6.53 14.54
N PRO A 111 15.06 7.20 14.39
CA PRO A 111 15.24 8.21 13.36
C PRO A 111 15.17 7.56 11.97
N VAL A 112 14.36 8.16 11.10
CA VAL A 112 14.19 7.76 9.71
C VAL A 112 14.67 8.88 8.83
N ASP A 113 15.65 8.56 8.00
CA ASP A 113 16.12 9.36 6.90
C ASP A 113 15.62 8.70 5.60
N TYR A 114 14.80 9.43 4.85
CA TYR A 114 14.11 8.88 3.69
C TYR A 114 14.02 9.89 2.56
N SER A 115 14.37 9.47 1.34
CA SER A 115 14.33 10.33 0.15
C SER A 115 13.30 9.84 -0.86
N LEU A 116 12.43 10.75 -1.30
CA LEU A 116 11.57 10.60 -2.46
C LEU A 116 12.20 11.21 -3.69
N ARG A 117 11.95 10.62 -4.86
CA ARG A 117 12.35 11.19 -6.14
C ARG A 117 11.26 12.13 -6.67
N LEU A 118 11.69 13.29 -7.14
CA LEU A 118 10.89 14.28 -7.84
C LEU A 118 11.07 14.10 -9.35
N GLU A 119 9.97 14.11 -10.08
CA GLU A 119 9.96 14.21 -11.53
C GLU A 119 9.09 15.40 -11.93
N SER A 120 9.50 16.13 -12.95
CA SER A 120 8.70 17.20 -13.55
C SER A 120 8.26 16.82 -14.97
N SER A 121 7.20 17.45 -15.44
CA SER A 121 6.80 17.39 -16.84
C SER A 121 6.39 18.80 -17.29
N PRO A 122 6.81 19.27 -18.47
CA PRO A 122 6.43 20.57 -18.97
C PRO A 122 4.92 20.61 -19.25
N CYS A 123 4.29 21.75 -18.97
CA CYS A 123 2.90 22.01 -19.29
C CYS A 123 2.79 22.77 -20.61
N ARG A 124 1.78 22.44 -21.44
CA ARG A 124 1.57 23.06 -22.76
C ARG A 124 1.43 24.58 -22.72
N PHE A 125 0.87 25.12 -21.65
CA PHE A 125 0.64 26.56 -21.45
C PHE A 125 1.69 27.20 -20.53
N GLY A 126 2.89 26.62 -20.45
CA GLY A 126 3.96 27.06 -19.57
C GLY A 126 3.88 26.47 -18.16
N GLY A 127 5.01 26.55 -17.46
CA GLY A 127 5.18 25.96 -16.13
C GLY A 127 5.47 24.45 -16.15
N VAL A 128 5.57 23.89 -14.95
CA VAL A 128 5.91 22.48 -14.74
C VAL A 128 4.92 21.81 -13.82
N ARG A 129 4.60 20.55 -14.12
CA ARG A 129 3.84 19.67 -13.22
C ARG A 129 4.79 18.72 -12.54
N TRP A 130 4.81 18.77 -11.22
CA TRP A 130 5.63 17.89 -10.40
C TRP A 130 4.91 16.59 -10.04
N TRP A 131 5.70 15.52 -9.92
CA TRP A 131 5.29 14.19 -9.53
C TRP A 131 6.28 13.59 -8.53
N TRP A 132 5.78 12.78 -7.61
CA TRP A 132 6.61 11.83 -6.89
C TRP A 132 6.85 10.61 -7.77
N ARG A 133 8.08 10.09 -7.74
CA ARG A 133 8.40 8.78 -8.33
C ARG A 133 8.48 7.75 -7.22
N CYS A 134 7.48 6.87 -7.16
CA CYS A 134 7.44 5.77 -6.20
C CYS A 134 8.51 4.71 -6.54
N ALA A 135 8.96 3.95 -5.54
CA ALA A 135 9.85 2.82 -5.73
C ALA A 135 9.30 1.75 -6.69
N CYS A 136 7.96 1.63 -6.81
CA CYS A 136 7.34 0.74 -7.81
C CYS A 136 7.39 1.29 -9.26
N GLY A 137 8.05 2.43 -9.49
CA GLY A 137 8.17 3.05 -10.81
C GLY A 137 6.98 3.90 -11.23
N ARG A 138 5.90 4.00 -10.43
CA ARG A 138 4.75 4.84 -10.76
C ARG A 138 4.99 6.32 -10.42
N ARG A 139 4.48 7.22 -11.26
CA ARG A 139 4.30 8.63 -10.95
C ARG A 139 3.05 8.80 -10.09
N ILE A 140 3.18 9.47 -8.95
CA ILE A 140 2.07 9.69 -8.02
C ILE A 140 2.04 11.16 -7.57
N VAL A 141 0.85 11.67 -7.29
CA VAL A 141 0.66 13.02 -6.72
C VAL A 141 0.71 12.99 -5.20
N LYS A 142 0.17 11.91 -4.62
CA LYS A 142 0.09 11.68 -3.17
C LYS A 142 0.91 10.47 -2.79
N ALA A 143 1.88 10.67 -1.90
CA ALA A 143 2.61 9.61 -1.24
C ALA A 143 2.04 9.41 0.16
N TYR A 144 1.86 8.17 0.58
CA TYR A 144 1.21 7.79 1.84
C TYR A 144 2.23 7.13 2.76
N LEU A 145 2.19 7.49 4.04
CA LEU A 145 2.91 6.83 5.13
C LEU A 145 1.87 6.29 6.14
N PRO A 146 1.53 5.00 6.04
CA PRO A 146 0.63 4.34 6.98
C PRO A 146 1.26 4.21 8.38
N PRO A 147 0.47 4.12 9.47
CA PRO A 147 1.00 4.02 10.84
C PRO A 147 1.96 2.85 11.07
N GLY A 148 1.73 1.72 10.37
CA GLY A 148 2.57 0.53 10.42
C GLY A 148 3.86 0.61 9.59
N SER A 149 4.01 1.64 8.74
CA SER A 149 5.15 1.78 7.83
C SER A 149 6.08 2.91 8.24
N SER A 150 7.37 2.75 7.93
CA SER A 150 8.40 3.77 8.11
C SER A 150 8.81 4.46 6.80
N ARG A 151 8.09 4.22 5.69
CA ARG A 151 8.44 4.78 4.37
C ARG A 151 7.21 5.22 3.59
N PHE A 152 7.34 6.35 2.91
CA PHE A 152 6.29 6.83 2.02
C PHE A 152 6.20 5.96 0.75
N GLY A 153 4.98 5.76 0.26
CA GLY A 153 4.73 4.93 -0.92
C GLY A 153 3.43 5.28 -1.62
N CYS A 154 3.15 4.61 -2.74
CA CYS A 154 1.85 4.74 -3.37
C CYS A 154 0.81 3.87 -2.66
N ARG A 155 -0.48 4.19 -2.84
CA ARG A 155 -1.59 3.41 -2.28
C ARG A 155 -1.48 1.90 -2.58
N THR A 156 -1.00 1.56 -3.78
CA THR A 156 -0.90 0.17 -4.25
C THR A 156 0.24 -0.57 -3.56
N CYS A 157 1.38 0.09 -3.32
CA CYS A 157 2.50 -0.53 -2.59
C CYS A 157 2.11 -0.85 -1.15
N HIS A 158 1.36 0.05 -0.52
CA HIS A 158 0.90 -0.09 0.86
C HIS A 158 -0.43 -0.84 0.98
N ARG A 159 -0.99 -1.33 -0.15
CA ARG A 159 -2.30 -2.01 -0.22
C ARG A 159 -3.41 -1.27 0.55
N LEU A 160 -3.36 0.06 0.52
CA LEU A 160 -4.30 0.89 1.27
C LEU A 160 -5.68 0.78 0.66
N THR A 161 -6.63 0.49 1.53
CA THR A 161 -8.05 0.54 1.22
C THR A 161 -8.64 1.82 1.78
N TYR A 162 -9.65 2.36 1.11
CA TYR A 162 -10.39 3.48 1.65
C TYR A 162 -11.26 3.02 2.82
N GLU A 163 -11.43 3.84 3.85
CA GLU A 163 -12.23 3.45 5.02
C GLU A 163 -13.68 3.13 4.64
N SER A 164 -14.30 3.93 3.76
CA SER A 164 -15.65 3.68 3.24
C SER A 164 -15.80 2.34 2.50
N ALA A 165 -14.73 1.79 1.94
CA ALA A 165 -14.75 0.47 1.31
C ALA A 165 -14.72 -0.68 2.33
N GLN A 166 -14.24 -0.43 3.56
CA GLN A 166 -14.29 -1.38 4.66
C GLN A 166 -15.58 -1.24 5.50
N THR A 167 -16.17 -0.05 5.52
CA THR A 167 -17.46 0.24 6.18
C THR A 167 -18.66 -0.02 5.26
N HIS A 168 -18.47 -0.57 4.05
CA HIS A 168 -19.61 -1.00 3.23
C HIS A 168 -20.28 -2.20 3.91
N ASP A 169 -21.26 -1.87 4.74
CA ASP A 169 -22.11 -2.79 5.48
C ASP A 169 -22.69 -3.80 4.50
N LYS A 170 -22.25 -5.05 4.62
CA LYS A 170 -22.80 -6.17 3.85
C LYS A 170 -24.32 -6.29 4.07
N THR A 171 -24.80 -5.77 5.20
CA THR A 171 -26.21 -5.63 5.55
C THR A 171 -26.97 -4.72 4.58
N ALA A 172 -26.41 -3.55 4.22
CA ALA A 172 -27.04 -2.63 3.27
C ALA A 172 -27.05 -3.20 1.84
N ASP A 173 -26.00 -3.92 1.46
CA ASP A 173 -25.96 -4.64 0.18
C ASP A 173 -26.97 -5.80 0.14
N ALA A 174 -27.15 -6.52 1.25
CA ALA A 174 -28.18 -7.56 1.37
C ALA A 174 -29.61 -7.00 1.27
N PHE A 175 -29.89 -5.84 1.87
CA PHE A 175 -31.19 -5.16 1.72
C PHE A 175 -31.44 -4.67 0.29
N ARG A 176 -30.41 -4.19 -0.42
CA ARG A 176 -30.53 -3.79 -1.83
C ARG A 176 -30.73 -4.97 -2.78
N ARG A 177 -30.11 -6.13 -2.48
CA ARG A 177 -30.23 -7.34 -3.30
C ARG A 177 -31.53 -8.10 -3.08
N ASN A 178 -32.14 -7.99 -1.90
CA ASN A 178 -33.39 -8.67 -1.59
C ASN A 178 -34.35 -7.74 -0.82
N PRO A 179 -34.94 -6.74 -1.49
CA PRO A 179 -36.00 -5.95 -0.89
C PRO A 179 -37.14 -6.90 -0.51
N ARG A 180 -37.57 -6.88 0.76
CA ARG A 180 -38.76 -7.66 1.15
C ARG A 180 -39.98 -7.15 0.36
N PRO A 181 -40.86 -8.05 -0.08
CA PRO A 181 -42.07 -7.69 -0.83
C PRO A 181 -43.01 -6.81 -0.01
#